data_AF-A0A379LKQ1-F1
#
_entry.id   AF-A0A379LKQ1-F1
#
_cell.length_a   1.000
_cell.length_b   1.000
_cell.length_c   1.000
_cell.angle_alpha   90.00
_cell.angle_beta   90.00
_cell.angle_gamma   90.00
#
_symmetry.space_group_name_H-M   'P 1'
#
loop_
_entity.id
_entity.type
_entity.pdbx_description
1 polymer ?
#
loop_
_entity_poly.entity_id
_entity_poly.type
_entity_poly.pdbx_seq_one_letter_code
_entity_poly.pdbx_strand_id
1 'polypeptide(L)'
;MTDIATTRQLIMQQAKLQLDADNAEKTWFLLGTVGCHLCDEAENTLRLFSNVTATTIKKVDIADFEEPFMMQFATIIPVVLTPTQQINYPFSVVDLMAYHQ
;
A
#
# COMPACT_ATOMS: atom_id res chain seq x y z
N MET A 1 6.28 1.30 16.81
CA MET A 1 5.89 0.70 15.51
C MET A 1 4.67 -0.15 15.74
N THR A 2 3.58 0.20 15.08
CA THR A 2 2.33 -0.56 15.10
C THR A 2 2.50 -1.78 14.19
N ASP A 3 2.01 -2.95 14.58
CA ASP A 3 2.09 -4.16 13.75
C ASP A 3 1.33 -3.99 12.42
N ILE A 4 1.72 -4.76 11.38
CA ILE A 4 1.13 -4.67 10.03
C ILE A 4 -0.39 -4.84 10.05
N ALA A 5 -0.92 -5.79 10.84
CA ALA A 5 -2.36 -6.03 10.90
C ALA A 5 -3.10 -4.78 11.44
N THR A 6 -2.55 -4.15 12.48
CA THR A 6 -3.13 -2.94 13.06
C THR A 6 -3.01 -1.75 12.11
N THR A 7 -1.87 -1.61 11.44
CA THR A 7 -1.65 -0.55 10.44
C THR A 7 -2.64 -0.66 9.28
N ARG A 8 -2.88 -1.87 8.76
CA ARG A 8 -3.89 -2.12 7.71
C ARG A 8 -5.30 -1.78 8.17
N GLN A 9 -5.67 -2.13 9.40
CA GLN A 9 -6.98 -1.76 9.96
C GLN A 9 -7.17 -0.24 10.04
N LEU A 10 -6.15 0.50 10.49
CA LEU A 10 -6.18 1.96 10.53
C LEU A 10 -6.31 2.58 9.13
N ILE A 11 -5.59 2.06 8.14
CA ILE A 11 -5.75 2.49 6.74
C ILE A 11 -7.18 2.27 6.25
N MET A 12 -7.74 1.08 6.47
CA MET A 12 -9.11 0.78 6.04
C MET A 12 -10.13 1.71 6.72
N GLN A 13 -9.94 2.00 8.01
CA GLN A 13 -10.78 2.92 8.76
C GLN A 13 -10.71 4.35 8.21
N GLN A 14 -9.50 4.92 8.06
CA GLN A 14 -9.33 6.32 7.67
C GLN A 14 -9.61 6.54 6.19
N ALA A 15 -9.24 5.60 5.32
CA ALA A 15 -9.56 5.63 3.89
C ALA A 15 -11.01 5.17 3.59
N LYS A 16 -11.80 4.80 4.61
CA LYS A 16 -13.18 4.32 4.49
C LYS A 16 -13.32 3.15 3.50
N LEU A 17 -12.32 2.26 3.47
CA LEU A 17 -12.30 1.09 2.61
C LEU A 17 -12.99 -0.09 3.30
N GLN A 18 -13.88 -0.77 2.58
CA GLN A 18 -14.48 -2.02 3.01
C GLN A 18 -13.99 -3.14 2.09
N LEU A 19 -13.39 -4.16 2.70
CA LEU A 19 -12.94 -5.37 2.01
C LEU A 19 -13.60 -6.57 2.69
N ASP A 20 -14.16 -7.48 1.92
CA ASP A 20 -14.51 -8.81 2.41
C ASP A 20 -13.25 -9.64 2.68
N ALA A 21 -13.39 -10.71 3.46
CA ALA A 21 -12.26 -11.50 3.94
C ALA A 21 -11.42 -12.14 2.82
N ASP A 22 -12.04 -12.60 1.73
CA ASP A 22 -11.31 -13.19 0.60
C ASP A 22 -10.49 -12.14 -0.15
N ASN A 23 -11.05 -10.94 -0.32
CA ASN A 23 -10.37 -9.82 -0.95
C ASN A 23 -9.32 -9.16 -0.05
N ALA A 24 -9.46 -9.23 1.28
CA ALA A 24 -8.53 -8.62 2.22
C ALA A 24 -7.10 -9.21 2.12
N GLU A 25 -6.99 -10.52 1.93
CA GLU A 25 -5.71 -11.23 1.76
C GLU A 25 -5.08 -11.00 0.38
N LYS A 26 -5.88 -10.67 -0.64
CA LYS A 26 -5.38 -10.39 -2.00
C LYS A 26 -5.18 -8.90 -2.27
N THR A 27 -5.52 -8.03 -1.31
CA THR A 27 -5.46 -6.58 -1.48
C THR A 27 -4.20 -5.99 -0.86
N TRP A 28 -3.40 -5.34 -1.71
CA TRP A 28 -2.24 -4.56 -1.30
C TRP A 28 -2.58 -3.07 -1.38
N PHE A 29 -2.09 -2.29 -0.41
CA PHE A 29 -2.27 -0.84 -0.37
C PHE A 29 -1.02 -0.14 -0.88
N LEU A 30 -1.17 0.78 -1.82
CA LEU A 30 -0.14 1.75 -2.18
C LEU A 30 -0.44 3.06 -1.45
N LEU A 31 0.33 3.35 -0.41
CA LEU A 31 0.26 4.60 0.34
C LEU A 31 1.05 5.67 -0.39
N GLY A 32 0.43 6.82 -0.61
CA GLY A 32 1.04 7.97 -1.27
C GLY A 32 0.19 9.22 -1.10
N THR A 33 0.51 10.26 -1.86
CA THR A 33 -0.29 11.48 -1.96
C THR A 33 -0.52 11.86 -3.42
N VAL A 34 -1.59 12.59 -3.71
CA VAL A 34 -1.80 13.17 -5.05
C VAL A 34 -0.68 14.15 -5.40
N GLY A 35 -0.16 14.07 -6.64
CA GLY A 35 0.91 14.94 -7.13
C GLY A 35 2.33 14.49 -6.77
N CYS A 36 2.48 13.33 -6.13
CA CYS A 36 3.77 12.72 -5.81
C CYS A 36 4.33 11.94 -7.02
N HIS A 37 5.40 12.44 -7.63
CA HIS A 37 6.02 11.81 -8.81
C HIS A 37 6.47 10.36 -8.56
N LEU A 38 7.14 10.11 -7.43
CA LEU A 38 7.58 8.76 -7.05
C LEU A 38 6.39 7.80 -6.87
N CYS A 39 5.26 8.31 -6.40
CA CYS A 39 4.04 7.54 -6.21
C CYS A 39 3.45 7.11 -7.55
N ASP A 40 3.56 7.93 -8.60
CA ASP A 40 3.15 7.58 -9.95
C ASP A 40 4.07 6.49 -10.56
N GLU A 41 5.38 6.57 -10.30
CA GLU A 41 6.33 5.52 -10.71
C GLU A 41 6.03 4.18 -10.01
N ALA A 42 5.83 4.21 -8.69
CA ALA A 42 5.45 3.04 -7.91
C ALA A 42 4.11 2.43 -8.38
N GLU A 43 3.13 3.27 -8.71
CA GLU A 43 1.84 2.84 -9.26
C GLU A 43 2.01 2.11 -10.60
N ASN A 44 2.90 2.58 -11.48
CA ASN A 44 3.20 1.92 -12.74
C ASN A 44 3.86 0.55 -12.54
N THR A 45 4.80 0.44 -11.60
CA THR A 45 5.39 -0.86 -11.22
C THR A 45 4.33 -1.83 -10.69
N LEU A 46 3.40 -1.35 -9.86
CA LEU A 46 2.31 -2.16 -9.32
C LEU A 46 1.25 -2.54 -10.37
N ARG A 47 1.03 -1.71 -11.39
CA ARG A 47 0.21 -2.08 -12.56
C ARG A 47 0.83 -3.26 -13.31
N LEU A 48 2.14 -3.24 -13.55
CA LEU A 48 2.82 -4.37 -14.19
C LEU A 48 2.74 -5.65 -13.35
N PHE A 49 2.95 -5.52 -12.03
CA PHE A 49 2.84 -6.64 -11.09
C PHE A 49 1.43 -7.23 -11.02
N SER A 50 0.38 -6.39 -10.95
CA SER A 50 -1.02 -6.87 -10.91
C SER A 50 -1.50 -7.48 -12.23
N ASN A 51 -0.86 -7.17 -13.37
CA ASN A 51 -1.15 -7.84 -14.64
C ASN A 51 -0.65 -9.30 -14.68
N VAL A 52 0.29 -9.67 -13.82
CA VAL A 52 0.89 -11.02 -13.78
C VAL A 52 0.59 -11.78 -12.49
N THR A 53 -0.21 -11.19 -11.60
CA THR A 53 -0.64 -11.78 -10.33
C THR A 53 -2.15 -11.61 -10.13
N ALA A 54 -2.74 -12.35 -9.19
CA ALA A 54 -4.13 -12.14 -8.79
C ALA A 54 -4.26 -11.06 -7.69
N THR A 55 -3.31 -10.12 -7.60
CA THR A 55 -3.27 -9.12 -6.53
C THR A 55 -4.09 -7.90 -6.88
N THR A 56 -5.00 -7.51 -5.99
CA THR A 56 -5.72 -6.25 -6.08
C THR A 56 -4.87 -5.13 -5.50
N ILE A 57 -4.62 -4.08 -6.26
CA ILE A 57 -3.91 -2.89 -5.78
C ILE A 57 -4.92 -1.78 -5.47
N LYS A 58 -4.85 -1.21 -4.27
CA LYS A 58 -5.63 -0.03 -3.88
C LYS A 58 -4.70 1.12 -3.54
N LYS A 59 -4.79 2.22 -4.30
CA LYS A 59 -4.13 3.47 -3.98
C LYS A 59 -4.85 4.14 -2.82
N VAL A 60 -4.09 4.59 -1.83
CA VAL A 60 -4.59 5.24 -0.63
C VAL A 60 -3.86 6.56 -0.49
N ASP A 61 -4.60 7.66 -0.58
CA ASP A 61 -4.08 8.98 -0.28
C ASP A 61 -4.02 9.16 1.24
N ILE A 62 -2.82 9.39 1.77
CA ILE A 62 -2.62 9.59 3.20
C ILE A 62 -2.81 11.05 3.62
N ALA A 63 -2.99 11.99 2.68
CA ALA A 63 -3.10 13.42 2.99
C ALA A 63 -4.28 13.76 3.92
N ASP A 64 -5.34 12.94 3.89
CA ASP A 64 -6.54 13.10 4.73
C ASP A 64 -6.48 12.30 6.03
N PHE A 65 -5.37 11.61 6.32
CA PHE A 65 -5.21 10.83 7.55
C PHE A 65 -4.95 11.71 8.76
N GLU A 66 -5.30 11.22 9.94
CA GLU A 66 -4.99 11.89 11.21
C GLU A 66 -3.47 12.05 11.36
N GLU A 67 -3.02 13.24 11.78
CA GLU A 67 -1.60 13.65 11.75
C GLU A 67 -0.62 12.63 12.35
N PRO A 68 -0.88 12.02 13.54
CA PRO A 68 0.08 11.06 14.12
C PRO A 68 0.25 9.80 13.29
N PHE A 69 -0.75 9.44 12.49
CA PHE A 69 -0.70 8.28 11.59
C PHE A 69 -0.11 8.67 10.24
N MET A 70 -0.54 9.79 9.66
CA MET A 70 0.01 10.34 8.42
C MET A 70 1.54 10.50 8.49
N MET A 71 2.04 11.09 9.59
CA MET A 71 3.48 11.38 9.76
C MET A 71 4.36 10.13 9.75
N GLN A 72 3.82 8.94 10.01
CA GLN A 72 4.58 7.68 9.93
C GLN A 72 4.99 7.34 8.50
N PHE A 73 4.24 7.85 7.51
CA PHE A 73 4.47 7.56 6.09
C PHE A 73 4.94 8.79 5.30
N ALA A 74 4.64 10.01 5.76
CA ALA A 74 4.83 11.25 5.00
C ALA A 74 6.24 11.46 4.40
N THR A 75 7.29 10.92 5.03
CA THR A 75 8.68 11.05 4.57
C THR A 75 9.20 9.82 3.81
N ILE A 76 8.42 8.75 3.74
CA ILE A 76 8.81 7.46 3.15
C ILE A 76 7.86 7.01 2.02
N ILE A 77 6.78 7.74 1.76
CA ILE A 77 5.92 7.48 0.59
C ILE A 77 6.74 7.57 -0.71
N PRO A 78 6.44 6.71 -1.70
CA PRO A 78 5.40 5.68 -1.69
C PRO A 78 5.78 4.42 -0.89
N VAL A 79 4.78 3.82 -0.24
CA VAL A 79 4.93 2.58 0.54
C VAL A 79 3.87 1.57 0.11
N VAL A 80 4.26 0.31 -0.06
CA VAL A 80 3.33 -0.79 -0.28
C VAL A 80 3.10 -1.55 1.02
N LEU A 81 1.84 -1.71 1.41
CA LEU A 81 1.45 -2.66 2.45
C LEU A 81 0.76 -3.89 1.84
N THR A 82 1.43 -5.02 1.97
CA THR A 82 0.84 -6.34 1.75
C THR A 82 0.00 -6.74 2.97
N PRO A 83 -0.71 -7.88 2.97
CA PRO A 83 -1.38 -8.39 4.17
C PRO A 83 -0.46 -8.56 5.38
N THR A 84 0.81 -8.86 5.13
CA THR A 84 1.76 -9.30 6.16
C THR A 84 3.00 -8.44 6.29
N GLN A 85 3.29 -7.55 5.33
CA GLN A 85 4.55 -6.81 5.28
C GLN A 85 4.41 -5.39 4.72
N GLN A 86 5.39 -4.56 5.08
CA GLN A 86 5.61 -3.24 4.50
C GLN A 86 6.83 -3.28 3.57
N ILE A 87 6.68 -2.72 2.37
CA ILE A 87 7.73 -2.61 1.37
C ILE A 87 7.89 -1.11 1.05
N ASN A 88 9.05 -0.55 1.37
CA ASN A 88 9.37 0.84 1.08
C ASN A 88 9.93 0.96 -0.34
N TYR A 89 9.60 2.06 -1.02
CA TYR A 89 10.26 2.40 -2.27
C TYR A 89 11.77 2.67 -2.04
N PRO A 90 12.66 2.33 -3.00
CA PRO A 90 12.41 1.74 -4.32
C PRO A 90 12.14 0.24 -4.32
N PHE A 91 11.30 -0.21 -5.26
CA PHE A 91 11.05 -1.63 -5.56
C PHE A 91 10.77 -1.86 -7.05
N SER A 92 11.08 -3.05 -7.54
CA SER A 92 10.76 -3.56 -8.87
C SER A 92 9.65 -4.63 -8.82
N VAL A 93 9.15 -5.06 -9.98
CA VAL A 93 8.22 -6.20 -10.05
C VAL A 93 8.83 -7.46 -9.44
N VAL A 94 10.14 -7.68 -9.62
CA VAL A 94 10.84 -8.85 -9.09
C VAL A 94 10.86 -8.82 -7.56
N ASP A 95 11.10 -7.66 -6.96
CA ASP A 95 11.06 -7.49 -5.50
C ASP A 95 9.67 -7.79 -4.96
N LEU A 96 8.62 -7.27 -5.61
CA LEU A 96 7.22 -7.50 -5.21
C LEU A 96 6.83 -8.99 -5.30
N MET A 97 7.32 -9.71 -6.31
CA MET A 97 7.06 -11.16 -6.47
C MET A 97 7.60 -11.98 -5.28
N ALA A 98 8.66 -11.54 -4.61
CA ALA A 98 9.19 -12.25 -3.44
C ALA A 98 8.20 -12.28 -2.26
N TYR A 99 7.25 -11.33 -2.24
CA TYR A 99 6.22 -11.18 -1.20
C TYR A 99 4.84 -11.70 -1.63
N HIS A 100 4.72 -12.15 -2.88
CA HIS A 100 3.51 -12.74 -3.44
C HIS A 100 3.59 -14.27 -3.35
N GLN A 101 3.23 -14.83 -2.19
CA GLN A 101 3.17 -16.28 -1.94
C GLN A 101 1.75 -16.78 -1.81
#